data_AF-A0A9P5TG04-F1
#
_entry.id   AF-A0A9P5TG04-F1
#
_cell.length_a   1.000
_cell.length_b   1.000
_cell.length_c   1.000
_cell.angle_alpha   90.00
_cell.angle_beta   90.00
_cell.angle_gamma   90.00
#
_symmetry.space_group_name_H-M   'P 1'
#
loop_
_entity.id
_entity.type
_entity.pdbx_description
1 polymer ?
#
loop_
_entity_poly.entity_id
_entity_poly.type
_entity_poly.pdbx_seq_one_letter_code
_entity_poly.pdbx_strand_id
1 'polypeptide(L)'
;TVICMLSYMRSHNRCCLQKLLSLYFQFKGISAKGFDTLHALGVTMSHKWTANSVERISAKCMEEVKKYMKDRPCSVSHDNVNIAF
;
A
#
# COMPACT_ATOMS: atom_id res chain seq x y z
N THR A 1 5.85 -5.37 20.23
CA THR A 1 5.97 -4.08 19.52
C THR A 1 7.32 -3.39 19.65
N VAL A 2 7.83 -3.08 20.86
CA VAL A 2 9.12 -2.35 21.03
C VAL A 2 10.31 -3.05 20.37
N ILE A 3 10.44 -4.37 20.53
CA ILE A 3 11.51 -5.16 19.89
C ILE A 3 11.41 -5.09 18.36
N CYS A 4 10.20 -5.14 17.80
CA CYS A 4 10.00 -5.04 16.35
C CYS A 4 10.30 -3.64 15.81
N MET A 5 10.03 -2.59 16.59
CA MET A 5 10.41 -1.21 16.26
C MET A 5 11.92 -1.02 16.31
N LEU A 6 12.60 -1.62 17.30
CA LEU A 6 14.07 -1.63 17.37
C LEU A 6 14.69 -2.43 16.21
N SER A 7 14.11 -3.57 15.85
CA SER A 7 14.49 -4.34 14.66
C SER A 7 14.22 -3.57 13.37
N TYR A 8 13.14 -2.78 13.29
CA TYR A 8 12.87 -1.89 12.17
C TYR A 8 13.94 -0.80 12.02
N MET A 9 14.35 -0.19 13.14
CA MET A 9 15.39 0.84 13.15
C MET A 9 16.77 0.27 12.83
N ARG A 10 17.06 -0.96 13.24
CA ARG A 10 18.34 -1.65 12.98
C ARG A 10 18.42 -2.34 11.62
N SER A 11 17.29 -2.73 11.05
CA SER A 11 17.26 -3.46 9.78
C SER A 11 17.59 -2.51 8.63
N HIS A 12 18.67 -2.80 7.90
CA HIS A 12 19.03 -2.12 6.66
C HIS A 12 17.86 -2.14 5.65
N ASN A 13 17.07 -3.22 5.65
CA ASN A 13 15.90 -3.39 4.79
C ASN A 13 14.58 -2.93 5.43
N ARG A 14 14.65 -2.17 6.54
CA ARG A 14 13.52 -1.49 7.20
C ARG A 14 12.31 -2.41 7.41
N CYS A 15 12.55 -3.67 7.81
CA CYS A 15 11.55 -4.74 7.92
C CYS A 15 10.61 -4.87 6.70
N CYS A 16 11.19 -5.06 5.50
CA CYS A 16 10.46 -5.27 4.25
C CYS A 16 9.33 -6.31 4.37
N LEU A 17 9.59 -7.44 5.04
CA LEU A 17 8.61 -8.50 5.24
C LEU A 17 7.38 -8.03 6.06
N GLN A 18 7.59 -7.30 7.16
CA GLN A 18 6.48 -6.77 7.97
C GLN A 18 5.63 -5.79 7.14
N LYS A 19 6.25 -4.95 6.31
CA LYS A 19 5.52 -4.01 5.43
C LYS A 19 4.68 -4.74 4.40
N LEU A 20 5.26 -5.76 3.75
CA LEU A 20 4.57 -6.55 2.74
C LEU A 20 3.38 -7.30 3.33
N LEU A 21 3.57 -7.95 4.48
CA LEU A 21 2.49 -8.64 5.20
C LEU A 21 1.38 -7.67 5.62
N SER A 22 1.74 -6.46 6.06
CA SER A 22 0.75 -5.44 6.44
C SER A 22 -0.14 -5.04 5.26
N LEU A 23 0.46 -4.78 4.10
CA LEU A 23 -0.29 -4.47 2.88
C LEU A 23 -1.15 -5.66 2.46
N TYR A 24 -0.60 -6.88 2.46
CA TYR A 24 -1.34 -8.09 2.12
C TYR A 24 -2.59 -8.27 2.99
N PHE A 25 -2.44 -8.13 4.31
CA PHE A 25 -3.56 -8.29 5.24
C PHE A 25 -4.59 -7.16 5.16
N GLN A 26 -4.16 -5.93 4.81
CA GLN A 26 -5.06 -4.82 4.54
C GLN A 26 -5.98 -5.14 3.34
N PHE A 27 -5.41 -5.62 2.24
CA PHE A 27 -6.20 -5.96 1.05
C PHE A 27 -7.03 -7.24 1.22
N LYS A 28 -6.61 -8.12 2.12
CA LYS A 28 -7.39 -9.32 2.48
C LYS A 28 -8.60 -9.02 3.39
N GLY A 29 -8.74 -7.78 3.88
CA GLY A 29 -9.90 -7.36 4.65
C GLY A 29 -9.94 -7.91 6.07
N ILE A 30 -8.77 -8.10 6.72
CA ILE A 30 -8.72 -8.52 8.12
C ILE A 30 -9.40 -7.46 9.01
N SER A 31 -10.17 -7.91 10.01
CA SER A 31 -10.76 -7.05 11.02
C SER A 31 -9.68 -6.23 11.74
N ALA A 32 -9.97 -4.97 12.09
CA ALA A 32 -9.06 -4.11 12.85
C ALA A 32 -8.49 -4.79 14.11
N LYS A 33 -9.30 -5.59 14.82
CA LYS A 33 -8.85 -6.36 15.99
C LYS A 33 -7.81 -7.42 15.64
N GLY A 34 -7.98 -8.14 14.52
CA GLY A 34 -7.00 -9.10 14.03
C GLY A 34 -5.72 -8.43 13.54
N PHE A 35 -5.85 -7.21 13.03
CA PHE A 35 -4.70 -6.41 12.65
C PHE A 35 -3.89 -5.93 13.87
N ASP A 36 -4.57 -5.51 14.94
CA ASP A 36 -3.95 -5.09 16.21
C ASP A 36 -3.26 -6.26 16.93
N THR A 37 -3.81 -7.49 16.88
CA THR A 37 -3.15 -8.67 17.44
C THR A 37 -1.89 -9.05 16.65
N LEU A 38 -1.93 -9.01 15.33
CA LEU A 38 -0.75 -9.24 14.47
C LEU A 38 0.32 -8.18 14.68
N HIS A 39 -0.09 -6.93 14.92
CA HIS A 39 0.81 -5.84 15.25
C HIS A 39 1.45 -6.03 16.64
N ALA A 40 0.66 -6.46 17.63
CA ALA A 40 1.15 -6.78 18.97
C ALA A 40 2.20 -7.90 18.94
N LEU A 41 1.94 -8.94 18.13
CA LEU A 41 2.86 -10.05 17.84
C LEU A 41 4.09 -9.61 17.03
N GLY A 42 4.03 -8.43 16.39
CA GLY A 42 5.15 -7.89 15.62
C GLY A 42 5.28 -8.47 14.22
N VAL A 43 4.21 -9.07 13.69
CA VAL A 43 4.17 -9.63 12.33
C VAL A 43 3.84 -8.53 11.31
N THR A 44 2.99 -7.58 11.70
CA THR A 44 2.57 -6.46 10.87
C THR A 44 2.95 -5.11 11.49
N MET A 45 3.03 -4.10 10.64
CA MET A 45 3.05 -2.69 11.02
C MET A 45 1.69 -2.31 11.63
N SER A 46 1.57 -1.08 12.15
CA SER A 46 0.29 -0.64 12.72
C SER A 46 -0.76 -0.41 11.63
N HIS A 47 -2.03 -0.55 11.98
CA HIS A 47 -3.13 -0.35 11.03
C HIS A 47 -3.07 1.06 10.42
N LYS A 48 -2.80 2.07 11.26
CA LYS A 48 -2.59 3.46 10.84
C LYS A 48 -1.43 3.62 9.85
N TRP A 49 -0.30 2.95 10.09
CA TRP A 49 0.83 3.01 9.17
C TRP A 49 0.46 2.42 7.80
N THR A 50 -0.30 1.34 7.81
CA THR A 50 -0.70 0.62 6.60
C THR A 50 -1.69 1.43 5.76
N ALA A 51 -2.71 2.01 6.39
CA ALA A 51 -3.66 2.90 5.73
C ALA A 51 -2.97 4.11 5.05
N ASN A 52 -2.08 4.80 5.78
CA ASN A 52 -1.31 5.93 5.23
C ASN A 52 -0.37 5.46 4.10
N SER A 53 0.22 4.27 4.22
CA SER A 53 1.08 3.74 3.15
C SER A 53 0.30 3.45 1.88
N VAL A 54 -0.91 2.89 1.98
CA VAL A 54 -1.81 2.66 0.84
C VAL A 54 -2.23 3.98 0.19
N GLU A 55 -2.63 4.97 0.99
CA GLU A 55 -3.00 6.31 0.51
C GLU A 55 -1.86 6.96 -0.28
N ARG A 56 -0.63 6.91 0.26
CA ARG A 56 0.56 7.46 -0.42
C ARG A 56 0.90 6.74 -1.71
N ILE A 57 0.73 5.42 -1.77
CA ILE A 57 0.93 4.65 -3.00
C ILE A 57 -0.12 5.06 -4.04
N SER A 58 -1.40 5.11 -3.63
CA SER A 58 -2.50 5.51 -4.50
C SER A 58 -2.29 6.93 -5.05
N ALA A 59 -1.93 7.89 -4.20
CA ALA A 59 -1.65 9.26 -4.63
C ALA A 59 -0.51 9.32 -5.66
N LYS A 60 0.58 8.56 -5.45
CA LYS A 60 1.68 8.49 -6.42
C LYS A 60 1.26 7.87 -7.75
N CYS A 61 0.51 6.77 -7.72
CA CYS A 61 -0.03 6.15 -8.93
C CYS A 61 -0.94 7.13 -9.69
N MET A 62 -1.77 7.90 -8.98
CA MET A 62 -2.61 8.92 -9.61
C MET A 62 -1.80 10.05 -10.25
N GLU A 63 -0.72 10.50 -9.62
CA GLU A 63 0.18 11.49 -10.22
C GLU A 63 0.89 10.94 -11.46
N GLU A 64 1.31 9.68 -11.45
CA GLU A 64 1.87 9.01 -12.63
C GLU A 64 0.84 8.92 -13.76
N VAL A 65 -0.39 8.50 -13.46
CA VAL A 65 -1.48 8.44 -14.45
C VAL A 65 -1.73 9.83 -15.04
N LYS A 66 -1.83 10.88 -14.23
CA LYS A 66 -1.97 12.27 -14.72
C LYS A 66 -0.84 12.68 -15.65
N LYS A 67 0.39 12.24 -15.37
CA LYS A 67 1.54 12.50 -16.25
C LYS A 67 1.39 11.75 -17.58
N TYR A 68 1.05 10.47 -17.54
CA TYR A 68 0.80 9.68 -18.76
C TYR A 68 -0.35 10.24 -19.60
N MET A 69 -1.42 10.73 -18.98
CA MET A 69 -2.53 11.40 -19.67
C MET A 69 -2.08 12.65 -20.44
N LYS A 70 -1.15 13.44 -19.89
CA LYS A 70 -0.59 14.63 -20.55
C LYS A 70 0.34 14.26 -21.70
N ASP A 71 1.18 13.25 -21.49
CA ASP A 71 2.19 12.84 -22.47
C ASP A 71 1.60 12.02 -23.64
N ARG A 72 0.49 11.29 -23.41
CA ARG A 72 -0.16 10.41 -24.39
C ARG A 72 -1.69 10.50 -24.33
N PRO A 73 -2.31 11.64 -24.68
CA PRO A 73 -3.75 11.82 -24.62
C PRO A 73 -4.52 10.81 -25.49
N CYS A 74 -3.97 10.42 -26.65
CA CYS A 74 -4.62 9.49 -27.56
C CYS A 74 -4.74 8.06 -27.01
N SER A 75 -3.77 7.58 -26.20
CA SER A 75 -3.79 6.21 -25.67
C SER A 75 -4.89 5.99 -24.63
N VAL A 76 -5.25 7.05 -23.90
CA VAL A 76 -6.30 7.00 -22.86
C VAL A 76 -7.69 7.00 -23.50
N SER A 77 -7.87 7.71 -24.61
CA SER A 77 -9.11 7.65 -25.38
C SER A 77 -9.39 6.24 -25.92
N HIS A 78 -8.35 5.47 -26.27
CA HIS A 78 -8.49 4.10 -26.77
C HIS A 78 -8.92 3.08 -25.69
N ASP A 79 -8.53 3.31 -24.42
CA ASP A 79 -8.93 2.45 -23.28
C ASP A 79 -10.40 2.65 -22.88
N ASN A 80 -10.95 3.85 -23.17
CA ASN A 80 -12.34 4.22 -22.86
C ASN A 80 -13.31 4.03 -24.05
N VAL A 81 -12.86 3.32 -25.10
CA VAL A 81 -13.68 2.94 -26.26
C VAL A 81 -14.57 1.75 -25.87
N ASN A 82 -15.56 2.02 -25.03
CA ASN A 82 -16.84 1.35 -25.12
C ASN A 82 -17.55 1.92 -26.35
N ILE A 83 -17.10 1.55 -27.56
CA ILE A 83 -17.92 1.73 -28.76
C ILE A 83 -19.13 0.82 -28.55
N ALA A 84 -20.24 1.43 -28.17
CA ALA A 84 -21.54 0.82 -28.33
C ALA A 84 -21.68 0.41 -29.80
N PHE A 85 -21.83 -0.89 -30.04
CA PHE A 85 -22.26 -1.42 -31.33
C PHE A 85 -23.77 -1.20 -31.49
#